data_AF-A0A1A9HZC4-F1
#
_entry.id   AF-A0A1A9HZC4-F1
#
_cell.length_a   1.000
_cell.length_b   1.000
_cell.length_c   1.000
_cell.angle_alpha   90.00
_cell.angle_beta   90.00
_cell.angle_gamma   90.00
#
_symmetry.space_group_name_H-M   'P 1'
#
loop_
_entity.id
_entity.type
_entity.pdbx_description
1 polymer ?
#
loop_
_entity_poly.entity_id
_entity_poly.type
_entity_poly.pdbx_seq_one_letter_code
_entity_poly.pdbx_strand_id
1 'polypeptide(L)'
;MLFCFIGPVNCFPQTDLGYISSDRTLYSGDYTAQGWGYGVTLTIPKGETVTITSTQSNMTGYALLVNGTLTLNGLNAVELVYGGYLTLGDSARFTINASDHVAFNGPRDLGKYSVLTVNSLLNVSDVNVTLREGATSNLPKGYNNNIVATNGSTLHLEKDAKIVASGFVNLNGGSLFMDAGSLVTVTGDLHFHHANSTIAGTVEASGMIMFHEPGIILDCGAIISDTFNVQSEAPPLDGSGYIEIRDVLIGDGNALISAGAGNIVYNINSTGAGGNIGGGTPGTAPPASCDIALPVSFGVIRGLVRNNQLQVSWTTLTEKNNDHFEIETSGDGRQFQWLASVPSKAIDGSSDTPLSYSYNKPYDVILTASVLMAVLLTGFSRSGRKTSLPQWLFALYIITLAACNKGTKDISARQGERQYIRIVQVDKEGTRSYSKVVKVLIDE
;
A
#
# COMPACT_ATOMS: atom_id res chain seq x y z
N MET A 1 -0.78 -0.77 52.33
CA MET A 1 0.53 -0.67 51.63
C MET A 1 1.58 -1.42 52.46
N LEU A 2 1.43 -2.74 52.57
CA LEU A 2 2.36 -3.69 53.19
C LEU A 2 1.85 -5.09 52.80
N PHE A 3 2.74 -6.05 52.58
CA PHE A 3 2.53 -7.40 51.99
C PHE A 3 2.75 -7.52 50.47
N CYS A 4 3.98 -7.26 50.02
CA CYS A 4 4.58 -7.97 48.88
C CYS A 4 5.97 -8.47 49.30
N PHE A 5 5.98 -9.52 50.11
CA PHE A 5 7.17 -10.32 50.36
C PHE A 5 6.72 -11.78 50.27
N ILE A 6 7.49 -12.60 49.57
CA ILE A 6 7.33 -14.05 49.33
C ILE A 6 6.72 -14.39 47.95
N GLY A 7 7.55 -14.28 46.90
CA GLY A 7 7.31 -14.89 45.58
C GLY A 7 7.70 -13.98 44.40
N PRO A 8 8.19 -14.51 43.26
CA PRO A 8 8.44 -13.73 42.03
C PRO A 8 7.12 -13.42 41.30
N VAL A 9 6.13 -12.94 42.04
CA VAL A 9 4.87 -12.48 41.48
C VAL A 9 5.02 -10.98 41.28
N ASN A 10 4.91 -10.52 40.03
CA ASN A 10 4.97 -9.11 39.67
C ASN A 10 3.91 -8.33 40.46
N CYS A 11 4.35 -7.65 41.51
CA CYS A 11 3.49 -6.88 42.43
C CYS A 11 3.17 -5.47 41.92
N PHE A 12 3.47 -5.15 40.66
CA PHE A 12 3.06 -3.86 40.10
C PHE A 12 1.55 -3.88 39.87
N PRO A 13 0.78 -2.94 40.44
CA PRO A 13 -0.64 -2.90 40.24
C PRO A 13 -0.92 -2.64 38.76
N GLN A 14 -1.63 -3.58 38.12
CA GLN A 14 -2.15 -3.39 36.78
C GLN A 14 -3.10 -2.19 36.77
N THR A 15 -2.89 -1.25 35.86
CA THR A 15 -3.72 -0.04 35.78
C THR A 15 -4.93 -0.30 34.88
N ASP A 16 -6.13 -0.19 35.43
CA ASP A 16 -7.36 -0.35 34.65
C ASP A 16 -7.71 0.92 33.88
N LEU A 17 -7.70 0.82 32.55
CA LEU A 17 -8.03 1.91 31.64
C LEU A 17 -9.52 1.95 31.31
N GLY A 18 -10.29 0.90 31.61
CA GLY A 18 -11.66 0.76 31.16
C GLY A 18 -11.78 0.81 29.62
N TYR A 19 -12.81 1.50 29.13
CA TYR A 19 -12.94 1.82 27.71
C TYR A 19 -12.29 3.17 27.40
N ILE A 20 -11.35 3.20 26.44
CA ILE A 20 -10.58 4.40 26.12
C ILE A 20 -11.38 5.23 25.10
N SER A 21 -11.99 6.33 25.56
CA SER A 21 -12.88 7.20 24.77
C SER A 21 -12.23 8.46 24.21
N SER A 22 -10.95 8.70 24.51
CA SER A 22 -10.18 9.84 24.02
C SER A 22 -8.75 9.42 23.72
N ASP A 23 -8.06 10.19 22.88
CA ASP A 23 -6.65 9.99 22.58
C ASP A 23 -5.84 9.80 23.86
N ARG A 24 -4.94 8.81 23.84
CA ARG A 24 -4.20 8.42 25.03
C ARG A 24 -2.78 8.00 24.66
N THR A 25 -1.83 8.50 25.45
CA THR A 25 -0.46 8.02 25.44
C THR A 25 -0.25 7.12 26.65
N LEU A 26 0.23 5.89 26.42
CA LEU A 26 0.59 4.97 27.49
C LEU A 26 2.11 4.89 27.62
N TYR A 27 2.58 4.88 28.85
CA TYR A 27 3.99 4.71 29.20
C TYR A 27 4.21 3.30 29.75
N SER A 28 5.45 2.94 30.04
CA SER A 28 5.81 1.59 30.46
C SER A 28 4.97 1.11 31.64
N GLY A 29 4.38 -0.08 31.47
CA GLY A 29 3.51 -0.67 32.48
C GLY A 29 2.54 -1.69 31.92
N ASP A 30 1.82 -2.33 32.85
CA ASP A 30 0.79 -3.30 32.56
C ASP A 30 -0.59 -2.68 32.79
N TYR A 31 -1.46 -2.84 31.79
CA TYR A 31 -2.79 -2.24 31.76
C TYR A 31 -3.87 -3.29 31.51
N THR A 32 -5.09 -3.01 31.98
CA THR A 32 -6.30 -3.62 31.44
C THR A 32 -7.06 -2.62 30.59
N ALA A 33 -7.69 -3.08 29.51
CA ALA A 33 -8.60 -2.25 28.72
C ALA A 33 -9.71 -3.10 28.09
N GLN A 34 -10.86 -2.47 27.86
CA GLN A 34 -11.99 -3.07 27.13
C GLN A 34 -11.85 -2.90 25.61
N GLY A 35 -11.09 -1.89 25.17
CA GLY A 35 -11.00 -1.45 23.77
C GLY A 35 -10.79 0.06 23.71
N TRP A 36 -10.74 0.62 22.50
CA TRP A 36 -10.73 2.08 22.30
C TRP A 36 -11.62 2.52 21.14
N GLY A 37 -12.22 3.70 21.32
CA GLY A 37 -13.30 4.18 20.46
C GLY A 37 -12.88 4.58 19.04
N TYR A 38 -13.91 4.76 18.20
CA TYR A 38 -13.75 5.33 16.87
C TYR A 38 -13.15 6.74 16.95
N GLY A 39 -12.19 7.04 16.07
CA GLY A 39 -11.47 8.32 16.09
C GLY A 39 -10.46 8.48 17.22
N VAL A 40 -10.29 7.48 18.09
CA VAL A 40 -9.31 7.51 19.18
C VAL A 40 -7.97 6.94 18.71
N THR A 41 -6.90 7.68 19.01
CA THR A 41 -5.51 7.27 18.77
C THR A 41 -4.85 6.82 20.07
N LEU A 42 -4.38 5.58 20.09
CA LEU A 42 -3.52 5.07 21.16
C LEU A 42 -2.06 5.20 20.75
N THR A 43 -1.25 5.87 21.58
CA THR A 43 0.17 6.13 21.30
C THR A 43 1.06 5.46 22.33
N ILE A 44 2.05 4.71 21.87
CA ILE A 44 3.13 4.13 22.71
C ILE A 44 4.45 4.81 22.31
N PRO A 45 5.03 5.66 23.17
CA PRO A 45 6.27 6.38 22.86
C PRO A 45 7.47 5.46 22.67
N LYS A 46 8.51 5.99 22.02
CA LYS A 46 9.78 5.27 21.82
C LYS A 46 10.43 4.95 23.17
N GLY A 47 10.91 3.72 23.32
CA GLY A 47 11.55 3.23 24.54
C GLY A 47 10.57 2.71 25.60
N GLU A 48 9.27 2.96 25.45
CA GLU A 48 8.26 2.45 26.38
C GLU A 48 7.88 1.00 26.07
N THR A 49 7.60 0.22 27.12
CA THR A 49 7.13 -1.17 27.02
C THR A 49 5.77 -1.31 27.69
N VAL A 50 4.74 -1.50 26.88
CA VAL A 50 3.34 -1.52 27.32
C VAL A 50 2.73 -2.89 27.09
N THR A 51 2.11 -3.45 28.12
CA THR A 51 1.24 -4.63 28.00
C THR A 51 -0.20 -4.22 28.25
N ILE A 52 -1.11 -4.58 27.35
CA ILE A 52 -2.55 -4.43 27.58
C ILE A 52 -3.16 -5.82 27.58
N THR A 53 -3.83 -6.18 28.67
CA THR A 53 -4.65 -7.38 28.74
C THR A 53 -6.11 -6.98 28.58
N SER A 54 -6.81 -7.59 27.63
CA SER A 54 -8.23 -7.29 27.45
C SER A 54 -9.06 -7.77 28.63
N THR A 55 -10.05 -6.98 29.03
CA THR A 55 -11.12 -7.41 29.95
C THR A 55 -12.38 -7.86 29.22
N GLN A 56 -12.37 -7.84 27.89
CA GLN A 56 -13.45 -8.34 27.04
C GLN A 56 -12.93 -9.45 26.12
N SER A 57 -13.85 -10.24 25.58
CA SER A 57 -13.51 -11.26 24.59
C SER A 57 -12.93 -10.65 23.32
N ASN A 58 -13.39 -9.48 22.91
CA ASN A 58 -12.94 -8.83 21.69
C ASN A 58 -12.46 -7.41 22.02
N MET A 59 -11.40 -6.96 21.34
CA MET A 59 -11.01 -5.55 21.36
C MET A 59 -11.20 -4.93 19.99
N THR A 60 -11.93 -3.82 19.95
CA THR A 60 -11.99 -2.94 18.79
C THR A 60 -11.12 -1.71 19.05
N GLY A 61 -10.50 -1.22 17.97
CA GLY A 61 -9.65 -0.05 18.00
C GLY A 61 -9.69 0.72 16.69
N TYR A 62 -9.44 2.02 16.72
CA TYR A 62 -9.36 2.85 15.52
C TYR A 62 -7.91 3.07 15.08
N ALA A 63 -7.18 3.99 15.72
CA ALA A 63 -5.81 4.31 15.35
C ALA A 63 -4.81 3.84 16.40
N LEU A 64 -3.69 3.29 15.95
CA LEU A 64 -2.63 2.77 16.81
C LEU A 64 -1.26 3.22 16.30
N LEU A 65 -0.55 4.02 17.12
CA LEU A 65 0.80 4.49 16.86
C LEU A 65 1.76 3.89 17.89
N VAL A 66 2.61 2.95 17.47
CA VAL A 66 3.54 2.26 18.36
C VAL A 66 4.96 2.62 17.96
N ASN A 67 5.62 3.48 18.75
CA ASN A 67 7.05 3.81 18.58
C ASN A 67 7.94 3.02 19.55
N GLY A 68 7.35 2.36 20.56
CA GLY A 68 8.02 1.51 21.54
C GLY A 68 7.71 0.03 21.35
N THR A 69 7.44 -0.67 22.45
CA THR A 69 6.98 -2.06 22.48
C THR A 69 5.56 -2.14 23.01
N LEU A 70 4.67 -2.77 22.26
CA LEU A 70 3.29 -3.06 22.67
C LEU A 70 3.00 -4.56 22.60
N THR A 71 2.39 -5.09 23.65
CA THR A 71 1.83 -6.46 23.66
C THR A 71 0.35 -6.40 24.01
N LEU A 72 -0.51 -7.00 23.19
CA LEU A 72 -1.92 -7.22 23.48
C LEU A 72 -2.17 -8.70 23.83
N ASN A 73 -2.81 -8.95 24.98
CA ASN A 73 -3.07 -10.27 25.54
C ASN A 73 -4.55 -10.46 25.90
N GLY A 74 -4.95 -11.73 26.11
CA GLY A 74 -6.25 -12.08 26.69
C GLY A 74 -7.43 -11.90 25.74
N LEU A 75 -7.19 -12.06 24.43
CA LEU A 75 -8.14 -11.74 23.38
C LEU A 75 -8.68 -13.01 22.73
N ASN A 76 -9.99 -13.07 22.49
CA ASN A 76 -10.55 -13.96 21.47
C ASN A 76 -10.24 -13.37 20.10
N ALA A 77 -10.62 -12.11 19.86
CA ALA A 77 -10.33 -11.41 18.62
C ALA A 77 -9.88 -9.95 18.83
N VAL A 78 -9.09 -9.44 17.87
CA VAL A 78 -8.75 -8.00 17.78
C VAL A 78 -9.17 -7.49 16.42
N GLU A 79 -9.89 -6.39 16.39
CA GLU A 79 -10.28 -5.74 15.14
C GLU A 79 -9.89 -4.26 15.17
N LEU A 80 -8.96 -3.86 14.31
CA LEU A 80 -8.81 -2.45 13.98
C LEU A 80 -9.85 -2.10 12.92
N VAL A 81 -10.79 -1.24 13.31
CA VAL A 81 -12.00 -0.91 12.57
C VAL A 81 -11.66 -0.11 11.31
N TYR A 82 -12.56 -0.18 10.32
CA TYR A 82 -12.45 0.51 9.04
C TYR A 82 -12.12 2.00 9.19
N GLY A 83 -11.15 2.49 8.39
CA GLY A 83 -10.66 3.87 8.45
C GLY A 83 -9.61 4.14 9.55
N GLY A 84 -9.40 3.18 10.45
CA GLY A 84 -8.27 3.15 11.38
C GLY A 84 -6.92 2.99 10.68
N TYR A 85 -5.83 3.14 11.43
CA TYR A 85 -4.48 2.90 10.90
C TYR A 85 -3.57 2.29 11.98
N LEU A 86 -2.58 1.52 11.53
CA LEU A 86 -1.49 1.03 12.35
C LEU A 86 -0.18 1.60 11.82
N THR A 87 0.55 2.32 12.67
CA THR A 87 1.90 2.76 12.37
C THR A 87 2.85 2.23 13.42
N LEU A 88 3.85 1.47 12.99
CA LEU A 88 4.99 1.12 13.82
C LEU A 88 6.13 2.09 13.51
N GLY A 89 6.68 2.75 14.52
CA GLY A 89 7.91 3.52 14.38
C GLY A 89 9.11 2.61 14.10
N ASP A 90 10.24 3.22 13.76
CA ASP A 90 11.48 2.47 13.51
C ASP A 90 11.88 1.65 14.74
N SER A 91 12.20 0.37 14.52
CA SER A 91 12.55 -0.62 15.55
C SER A 91 11.46 -0.89 16.59
N ALA A 92 10.24 -0.38 16.40
CA ALA A 92 9.12 -0.66 17.29
C ALA A 92 8.70 -2.13 17.20
N ARG A 93 8.13 -2.64 18.29
CA ARG A 93 7.68 -4.04 18.38
C ARG A 93 6.22 -4.08 18.77
N PHE A 94 5.42 -4.82 18.02
CA PHE A 94 4.01 -5.01 18.31
C PHE A 94 3.65 -6.49 18.26
N THR A 95 3.20 -7.03 19.40
CA THR A 95 2.77 -8.43 19.51
C THR A 95 1.28 -8.49 19.85
N ILE A 96 0.53 -9.32 19.13
CA ILE A 96 -0.89 -9.58 19.40
C ILE A 96 -1.09 -11.06 19.67
N ASN A 97 -1.63 -11.37 20.84
CA ASN A 97 -1.99 -12.72 21.27
C ASN A 97 -3.51 -12.87 21.32
N ALA A 98 -4.09 -13.40 20.25
CA ALA A 98 -5.52 -13.69 20.14
C ALA A 98 -5.76 -15.18 19.87
N SER A 99 -6.90 -15.71 20.32
CA SER A 99 -7.22 -17.14 20.16
C SER A 99 -7.96 -17.48 18.86
N ASP A 100 -8.70 -16.53 18.29
CA ASP A 100 -9.49 -16.71 17.07
C ASP A 100 -8.86 -15.96 15.88
N HIS A 101 -9.03 -14.64 15.78
CA HIS A 101 -8.51 -13.86 14.66
C HIS A 101 -8.07 -12.44 15.02
N VAL A 102 -7.26 -11.84 14.14
CA VAL A 102 -6.87 -10.43 14.17
C VAL A 102 -7.22 -9.83 12.80
N ALA A 103 -8.05 -8.80 12.81
CA ALA A 103 -8.48 -8.08 11.62
C ALA A 103 -7.88 -6.67 11.61
N PHE A 104 -7.33 -6.26 10.47
CA PHE A 104 -6.83 -4.91 10.24
C PHE A 104 -7.51 -4.33 9.01
N ASN A 105 -8.42 -3.38 9.22
CA ASN A 105 -9.28 -2.80 8.18
C ASN A 105 -8.83 -1.39 7.73
N GLY A 106 -7.56 -1.05 7.90
CA GLY A 106 -7.03 0.25 7.45
C GLY A 106 -5.50 0.34 7.43
N PRO A 107 -4.92 1.45 6.90
CA PRO A 107 -3.52 1.61 6.50
C PRO A 107 -2.50 1.06 7.47
N ARG A 108 -1.48 0.39 6.93
CA ARG A 108 -0.37 -0.14 7.74
C ARG A 108 0.98 0.32 7.20
N ASP A 109 1.74 0.96 8.07
CA ASP A 109 3.11 1.38 7.79
C ASP A 109 4.01 0.87 8.91
N LEU A 110 4.82 -0.14 8.58
CA LEU A 110 5.79 -0.73 9.49
C LEU A 110 7.13 -0.06 9.25
N GLY A 111 7.55 0.78 10.20
CA GLY A 111 8.83 1.49 10.21
C GLY A 111 10.04 0.58 10.06
N LYS A 112 11.21 1.17 9.81
CA LYS A 112 12.42 0.41 9.53
C LYS A 112 12.78 -0.50 10.69
N TYR A 113 13.11 -1.76 10.40
CA TYR A 113 13.46 -2.78 11.41
C TYR A 113 12.37 -3.01 12.48
N SER A 114 11.14 -2.57 12.25
CA SER A 114 10.03 -2.83 13.17
C SER A 114 9.59 -4.29 13.08
N VAL A 115 8.96 -4.80 14.13
CA VAL A 115 8.50 -6.19 14.20
C VAL A 115 7.04 -6.23 14.59
N LEU A 116 6.20 -6.73 13.70
CA LEU A 116 4.82 -7.13 13.98
C LEU A 116 4.78 -8.65 14.20
N THR A 117 4.16 -9.11 15.27
CA THR A 117 3.93 -10.54 15.52
C THR A 117 2.46 -10.76 15.84
N VAL A 118 1.78 -11.56 15.02
CA VAL A 118 0.36 -11.90 15.19
C VAL A 118 0.26 -13.38 15.50
N ASN A 119 0.03 -13.70 16.77
CA ASN A 119 -0.14 -15.08 17.23
C ASN A 119 -1.61 -15.53 17.11
N SER A 120 -2.20 -15.35 15.94
CA SER A 120 -3.60 -15.66 15.61
C SER A 120 -3.79 -15.76 14.09
N LEU A 121 -4.99 -16.12 13.62
CA LEU A 121 -5.37 -15.95 12.22
C LEU A 121 -5.31 -14.45 11.87
N LEU A 122 -4.56 -14.07 10.84
CA LEU A 122 -4.54 -12.68 10.37
C LEU A 122 -5.45 -12.50 9.15
N ASN A 123 -6.38 -11.55 9.25
CA ASN A 123 -7.23 -11.07 8.16
C ASN A 123 -6.93 -9.60 7.85
N VAL A 124 -6.65 -9.31 6.59
CA VAL A 124 -6.31 -7.97 6.12
C VAL A 124 -7.20 -7.61 4.95
N SER A 125 -8.07 -6.62 5.12
CA SER A 125 -8.98 -6.14 4.09
C SER A 125 -8.89 -4.62 3.90
N ASP A 126 -8.89 -4.17 2.63
CA ASP A 126 -9.06 -2.77 2.21
C ASP A 126 -7.90 -1.78 2.42
N VAL A 127 -6.66 -2.24 2.19
CA VAL A 127 -5.50 -1.47 2.64
C VAL A 127 -4.21 -1.58 1.82
N ASN A 128 -3.52 -0.44 1.69
CA ASN A 128 -2.08 -0.37 1.44
C ASN A 128 -1.27 -0.72 2.69
N VAL A 129 -0.41 -1.73 2.55
CA VAL A 129 0.48 -2.24 3.59
C VAL A 129 1.90 -2.02 3.12
N THR A 130 2.70 -1.31 3.90
CA THR A 130 4.12 -1.11 3.60
C THR A 130 4.95 -1.64 4.75
N LEU A 131 5.86 -2.55 4.44
CA LEU A 131 6.94 -2.99 5.32
C LEU A 131 8.21 -2.29 4.85
N ARG A 132 8.68 -1.32 5.64
CA ARG A 132 9.90 -0.58 5.31
C ARG A 132 11.14 -1.43 5.50
N GLU A 133 12.28 -0.88 5.08
CA GLU A 133 13.58 -1.53 5.15
C GLU A 133 13.81 -2.33 6.44
N GLY A 134 14.07 -3.63 6.30
CA GLY A 134 14.33 -4.54 7.42
C GLY A 134 13.14 -4.87 8.34
N ALA A 135 11.94 -4.33 8.09
CA ALA A 135 10.75 -4.60 8.89
C ALA A 135 10.32 -6.07 8.75
N THR A 136 9.78 -6.65 9.82
CA THR A 136 9.38 -8.07 9.85
C THR A 136 7.94 -8.23 10.32
N SER A 137 7.14 -9.01 9.59
CA SER A 137 5.81 -9.47 10.00
C SER A 137 5.82 -10.98 10.21
N ASN A 138 5.67 -11.42 11.46
CA ASN A 138 5.65 -12.81 11.86
C ASN A 138 4.20 -13.28 12.11
N LEU A 139 3.80 -14.34 11.41
CA LEU A 139 2.50 -15.03 11.55
C LEU A 139 2.77 -16.50 11.92
N PRO A 140 3.29 -16.78 13.13
CA PRO A 140 3.89 -18.08 13.47
C PRO A 140 2.88 -19.22 13.69
N LYS A 141 1.58 -18.92 13.72
CA LYS A 141 0.56 -19.96 13.84
C LYS A 141 0.10 -20.38 12.46
N GLY A 142 0.02 -21.70 12.24
CA GLY A 142 -0.31 -22.38 10.97
C GLY A 142 -1.75 -22.20 10.47
N TYR A 143 -2.31 -21.00 10.61
CA TYR A 143 -3.66 -20.69 10.17
C TYR A 143 -3.71 -20.30 8.68
N ASN A 144 -4.93 -20.20 8.14
CA ASN A 144 -5.19 -19.71 6.78
C ASN A 144 -5.15 -18.18 6.75
N ASN A 145 -3.96 -17.61 6.78
CA ASN A 145 -3.77 -16.16 6.79
C ASN A 145 -4.23 -15.54 5.46
N ASN A 146 -5.14 -14.57 5.53
CA ASN A 146 -5.60 -13.82 4.36
C ASN A 146 -4.96 -12.43 4.40
N ILE A 147 -3.91 -12.26 3.60
CA ILE A 147 -3.11 -11.04 3.55
C ILE A 147 -3.52 -10.29 2.27
N VAL A 148 -4.28 -9.20 2.42
CA VAL A 148 -4.75 -8.33 1.33
C VAL A 148 -5.94 -8.91 0.55
N ALA A 149 -7.13 -8.47 0.93
CA ALA A 149 -8.38 -9.08 0.47
C ALA A 149 -9.19 -8.30 -0.59
N THR A 150 -8.75 -7.12 -1.07
CA THR A 150 -9.59 -6.33 -1.99
C THR A 150 -8.85 -5.60 -3.11
N ASN A 151 -9.53 -5.52 -4.25
CA ASN A 151 -9.08 -4.88 -5.49
C ASN A 151 -8.53 -3.46 -5.26
N GLY A 152 -7.28 -3.26 -5.69
CA GLY A 152 -6.57 -1.98 -5.59
C GLY A 152 -5.78 -1.79 -4.28
N SER A 153 -5.81 -2.76 -3.36
CA SER A 153 -4.91 -2.78 -2.21
C SER A 153 -3.49 -3.16 -2.64
N THR A 154 -2.48 -2.64 -1.94
CA THR A 154 -1.08 -2.98 -2.20
C THR A 154 -0.39 -3.54 -0.96
N LEU A 155 0.49 -4.51 -1.15
CA LEU A 155 1.47 -4.95 -0.16
C LEU A 155 2.85 -4.67 -0.72
N HIS A 156 3.59 -3.75 -0.11
CA HIS A 156 4.94 -3.39 -0.52
C HIS A 156 5.95 -3.79 0.55
N LEU A 157 6.93 -4.61 0.17
CA LEU A 157 8.08 -4.97 0.98
C LEU A 157 9.31 -4.23 0.42
N GLU A 158 9.83 -3.28 1.19
CA GLU A 158 11.10 -2.64 0.88
C GLU A 158 12.28 -3.60 1.13
N LYS A 159 13.50 -3.19 0.74
CA LYS A 159 14.74 -3.97 0.92
C LYS A 159 14.85 -4.59 2.32
N ASP A 160 15.27 -5.86 2.39
CA ASP A 160 15.46 -6.64 3.62
C ASP A 160 14.18 -6.84 4.48
N ALA A 161 13.02 -6.34 4.05
CA ALA A 161 11.75 -6.56 4.72
C ALA A 161 11.29 -8.02 4.59
N LYS A 162 10.60 -8.52 5.61
CA LYS A 162 10.28 -9.94 5.75
C LYS A 162 8.83 -10.20 6.12
N ILE A 163 8.21 -11.17 5.46
CA ILE A 163 7.00 -11.84 5.94
C ILE A 163 7.36 -13.28 6.22
N VAL A 164 7.13 -13.72 7.45
CA VAL A 164 7.33 -15.12 7.86
C VAL A 164 5.99 -15.64 8.36
N ALA A 165 5.36 -16.50 7.56
CA ALA A 165 4.05 -17.05 7.86
C ALA A 165 4.10 -18.56 7.99
N SER A 166 3.32 -19.08 8.94
CA SER A 166 3.08 -20.51 9.03
C SER A 166 1.70 -20.84 8.45
N GLY A 167 1.59 -22.03 7.87
CA GLY A 167 0.36 -22.51 7.25
C GLY A 167 0.12 -21.88 5.89
N PHE A 168 -1.15 -21.61 5.59
CA PHE A 168 -1.61 -21.21 4.28
C PHE A 168 -1.72 -19.68 4.17
N VAL A 169 -1.27 -19.08 3.07
CA VAL A 169 -1.34 -17.64 2.81
C VAL A 169 -2.08 -17.35 1.51
N ASN A 170 -3.13 -16.55 1.60
CA ASN A 170 -3.90 -16.06 0.45
C ASN A 170 -3.64 -14.56 0.25
N LEU A 171 -3.30 -14.17 -0.99
CA LEU A 171 -3.31 -12.78 -1.47
C LEU A 171 -4.51 -12.60 -2.41
N ASN A 172 -5.66 -12.18 -1.85
CA ASN A 172 -7.00 -12.33 -2.42
C ASN A 172 -7.54 -11.13 -3.23
N GLY A 173 -6.75 -10.09 -3.50
CA GLY A 173 -7.29 -8.88 -4.15
C GLY A 173 -6.30 -7.79 -4.51
N GLY A 174 -5.03 -7.89 -4.12
CA GLY A 174 -4.10 -6.78 -4.22
C GLY A 174 -2.84 -7.11 -5.01
N SER A 175 -2.06 -6.06 -5.27
CA SER A 175 -0.72 -6.16 -5.84
C SER A 175 0.32 -6.39 -4.75
N LEU A 176 1.21 -7.37 -4.94
CA LEU A 176 2.43 -7.52 -4.17
C LEU A 176 3.59 -6.83 -4.89
N PHE A 177 4.27 -5.92 -4.20
CA PHE A 177 5.52 -5.30 -4.64
C PHE A 177 6.63 -5.73 -3.69
N MET A 178 7.65 -6.40 -4.20
CA MET A 178 8.80 -6.84 -3.42
C MET A 178 10.07 -6.25 -4.02
N ASP A 179 10.76 -5.41 -3.25
CA ASP A 179 12.07 -4.88 -3.62
C ASP A 179 13.13 -5.97 -3.50
N ALA A 180 14.27 -5.81 -4.19
CA ALA A 180 15.41 -6.71 -4.08
C ALA A 180 15.88 -6.87 -2.62
N GLY A 181 16.13 -8.12 -2.21
CA GLY A 181 16.54 -8.47 -0.85
C GLY A 181 15.38 -8.64 0.16
N SER A 182 14.14 -8.29 -0.20
CA SER A 182 12.98 -8.65 0.61
C SER A 182 12.72 -10.17 0.58
N LEU A 183 12.01 -10.68 1.59
CA LEU A 183 11.77 -12.12 1.78
C LEU A 183 10.32 -12.40 2.20
N VAL A 184 9.68 -13.35 1.52
CA VAL A 184 8.43 -13.97 1.97
C VAL A 184 8.70 -15.45 2.18
N THR A 185 8.49 -15.96 3.39
CA THR A 185 8.62 -17.38 3.73
C THR A 185 7.29 -17.89 4.27
N VAL A 186 6.77 -18.99 3.70
CA VAL A 186 5.49 -19.61 4.07
C VAL A 186 5.70 -21.10 4.31
N THR A 187 5.24 -21.66 5.43
CA THR A 187 5.42 -23.11 5.71
C THR A 187 4.34 -24.00 5.08
N GLY A 188 3.43 -23.43 4.29
CA GLY A 188 2.36 -24.13 3.57
C GLY A 188 2.14 -23.48 2.20
N ASP A 189 0.91 -23.53 1.67
CA ASP A 189 0.63 -22.99 0.33
C ASP A 189 0.56 -21.46 0.33
N LEU A 190 1.01 -20.86 -0.77
CA LEU A 190 0.94 -19.43 -1.03
C LEU A 190 0.17 -19.18 -2.32
N HIS A 191 -0.98 -18.52 -2.22
CA HIS A 191 -1.85 -18.25 -3.36
C HIS A 191 -1.89 -16.77 -3.70
N PHE A 192 -1.79 -16.48 -4.99
CA PHE A 192 -1.93 -15.16 -5.60
C PHE A 192 -3.18 -15.18 -6.47
N HIS A 193 -4.24 -14.49 -6.03
CA HIS A 193 -5.50 -14.49 -6.76
C HIS A 193 -5.65 -13.35 -7.75
N HIS A 194 -4.81 -12.31 -7.68
CA HIS A 194 -4.93 -11.15 -8.55
C HIS A 194 -3.59 -10.76 -9.18
N ALA A 195 -3.69 -10.29 -10.42
CA ALA A 195 -2.55 -9.89 -11.23
C ALA A 195 -2.16 -8.42 -11.06
N ASN A 196 -0.89 -8.11 -11.41
CA ASN A 196 -0.14 -6.86 -11.17
C ASN A 196 0.75 -6.89 -9.92
N SER A 197 1.43 -8.00 -9.66
CA SER A 197 2.48 -8.08 -8.64
C SER A 197 3.86 -7.95 -9.30
N THR A 198 4.80 -7.27 -8.64
CA THR A 198 6.20 -7.19 -9.06
C THR A 198 7.08 -7.79 -7.97
N ILE A 199 7.85 -8.82 -8.30
CA ILE A 199 8.68 -9.55 -7.36
C ILE A 199 10.14 -9.43 -7.78
N ALA A 200 10.94 -8.66 -7.02
CA ALA A 200 12.40 -8.62 -7.12
C ALA A 200 13.10 -9.31 -5.93
N GLY A 201 12.34 -9.71 -4.91
CA GLY A 201 12.83 -10.39 -3.69
C GLY A 201 12.73 -11.92 -3.74
N THR A 202 12.92 -12.56 -2.59
CA THR A 202 12.83 -14.03 -2.46
C THR A 202 11.47 -14.47 -1.92
N VAL A 203 10.85 -15.45 -2.58
CA VAL A 203 9.63 -16.13 -2.12
C VAL A 203 9.97 -17.60 -1.88
N GLU A 204 9.71 -18.07 -0.67
CA GLU A 204 9.91 -19.45 -0.25
C GLU A 204 8.59 -19.99 0.32
N ALA A 205 8.10 -21.11 -0.20
CA ALA A 205 6.94 -21.79 0.38
C ALA A 205 7.29 -23.27 0.56
N SER A 206 6.91 -23.92 1.68
CA SER A 206 7.05 -25.38 1.82
C SER A 206 5.88 -26.16 1.20
N GLY A 207 4.83 -25.45 0.77
CA GLY A 207 3.71 -25.98 0.00
C GLY A 207 3.74 -25.49 -1.44
N MET A 208 2.58 -25.45 -2.09
CA MET A 208 2.48 -24.95 -3.46
C MET A 208 2.44 -23.42 -3.51
N ILE A 209 3.16 -22.84 -4.46
CA ILE A 209 2.98 -21.45 -4.85
C ILE A 209 2.04 -21.42 -6.06
N MET A 210 0.84 -20.86 -5.90
CA MET A 210 -0.21 -20.85 -6.91
C MET A 210 -0.60 -19.46 -7.38
N PHE A 211 -0.65 -19.30 -8.70
CA PHE A 211 -1.09 -18.08 -9.36
C PHE A 211 -2.37 -18.34 -10.12
N HIS A 212 -3.46 -17.68 -9.72
CA HIS A 212 -4.79 -17.86 -10.30
C HIS A 212 -5.06 -16.88 -11.45
N GLU A 213 -4.32 -15.77 -11.54
CA GLU A 213 -4.48 -14.74 -12.58
C GLU A 213 -3.14 -14.34 -13.24
N PRO A 214 -3.16 -13.90 -14.52
CA PRO A 214 -1.95 -13.57 -15.26
C PRO A 214 -1.49 -12.12 -15.10
N GLY A 215 -0.18 -11.85 -15.03
CA GLY A 215 0.35 -10.47 -14.99
C GLY A 215 1.27 -10.22 -13.80
N ILE A 216 2.12 -11.18 -13.50
CA ILE A 216 3.12 -11.07 -12.45
C ILE A 216 4.45 -10.82 -13.10
N ILE A 217 5.07 -9.73 -12.68
CA ILE A 217 6.37 -9.32 -13.17
C ILE A 217 7.43 -9.87 -12.21
N LEU A 218 8.23 -10.81 -12.67
CA LEU A 218 9.41 -11.28 -11.96
C LEU A 218 10.60 -10.44 -12.43
N ASP A 219 11.13 -9.66 -11.51
CA ASP A 219 12.25 -8.78 -11.77
C ASP A 219 13.55 -9.41 -11.26
N CYS A 220 14.68 -8.86 -11.64
CA CYS A 220 15.97 -9.48 -11.39
C CYS A 220 16.26 -9.63 -9.88
N GLY A 221 16.63 -10.84 -9.46
CA GLY A 221 16.81 -11.20 -8.05
C GLY A 221 15.65 -12.00 -7.46
N ALA A 222 14.56 -12.18 -8.23
CA ALA A 222 13.46 -13.06 -7.88
C ALA A 222 13.93 -14.51 -7.68
N ILE A 223 13.86 -15.01 -6.44
CA ILE A 223 14.12 -16.42 -6.15
C ILE A 223 12.82 -17.04 -5.70
N ILE A 224 12.39 -18.12 -6.35
CA ILE A 224 11.15 -18.83 -6.00
C ILE A 224 11.51 -20.26 -5.63
N SER A 225 11.87 -20.47 -4.36
CA SER A 225 12.21 -21.82 -3.93
C SER A 225 10.93 -22.63 -3.68
N ASP A 226 10.89 -23.85 -4.21
CA ASP A 226 9.86 -24.90 -4.08
C ASP A 226 8.90 -25.03 -5.28
N THR A 227 7.86 -25.86 -5.15
CA THR A 227 6.94 -26.24 -6.21
C THR A 227 6.08 -25.07 -6.65
N PHE A 228 6.25 -24.72 -7.93
CA PHE A 228 5.62 -23.59 -8.57
C PHE A 228 4.50 -24.08 -9.49
N ASN A 229 3.25 -23.74 -9.18
CA ASN A 229 2.09 -24.19 -9.93
C ASN A 229 1.32 -23.00 -10.55
N VAL A 230 1.30 -22.95 -11.87
CA VAL A 230 0.58 -21.96 -12.67
C VAL A 230 -0.75 -22.54 -13.09
N GLN A 231 -1.87 -21.98 -12.63
CA GLN A 231 -3.21 -22.43 -13.01
C GLN A 231 -3.93 -21.48 -13.99
N SER A 232 -3.23 -20.53 -14.62
CA SER A 232 -3.85 -19.55 -15.54
C SER A 232 -3.72 -19.95 -17.02
N GLU A 233 -4.80 -19.75 -17.79
CA GLU A 233 -4.86 -20.02 -19.25
C GLU A 233 -4.04 -19.03 -20.12
N ALA A 234 -3.55 -17.93 -19.52
CA ALA A 234 -2.71 -16.91 -20.14
C ALA A 234 -1.37 -16.86 -19.41
N PRO A 235 -0.25 -16.47 -20.08
CA PRO A 235 1.08 -16.51 -19.50
C PRO A 235 1.11 -15.71 -18.19
N PRO A 236 1.32 -16.36 -17.04
CA PRO A 236 1.22 -15.71 -15.74
C PRO A 236 2.36 -14.74 -15.45
N LEU A 237 3.54 -15.03 -16.02
CA LEU A 237 4.82 -14.46 -15.64
C LEU A 237 5.41 -13.68 -16.81
N ASP A 238 5.66 -12.41 -16.55
CA ASP A 238 6.37 -11.46 -17.40
C ASP A 238 7.63 -10.98 -16.65
N GLY A 239 8.61 -10.40 -17.32
CA GLY A 239 9.73 -9.70 -16.70
C GLY A 239 11.12 -10.12 -17.17
N SER A 240 12.12 -9.59 -16.48
CA SER A 240 13.54 -9.78 -16.76
C SER A 240 14.27 -10.23 -15.51
N GLY A 241 15.10 -11.29 -15.58
CA GLY A 241 15.86 -11.71 -14.42
C GLY A 241 16.25 -13.17 -14.37
N TYR A 242 16.81 -13.58 -13.24
CA TYR A 242 17.06 -14.98 -12.93
C TYR A 242 15.95 -15.47 -12.01
N ILE A 243 15.31 -16.58 -12.40
CA ILE A 243 14.29 -17.28 -11.63
C ILE A 243 14.89 -18.63 -11.24
N GLU A 244 15.12 -18.87 -9.96
CA GLU A 244 15.46 -20.22 -9.48
C GLU A 244 14.21 -20.90 -8.98
N ILE A 245 13.82 -22.02 -9.59
CA ILE A 245 12.74 -22.91 -9.14
C ILE A 245 13.39 -24.19 -8.62
N ARG A 246 13.51 -24.30 -7.30
CA ARG A 246 14.25 -25.41 -6.65
C ARG A 246 13.54 -26.76 -6.65
N ASP A 247 12.29 -26.85 -7.08
CA ASP A 247 11.59 -28.14 -7.11
C ASP A 247 10.90 -28.38 -8.46
N VAL A 248 9.57 -28.35 -8.52
CA VAL A 248 8.80 -28.67 -9.72
C VAL A 248 8.12 -27.42 -10.29
N LEU A 249 8.27 -27.18 -11.59
CA LEU A 249 7.40 -26.26 -12.34
C LEU A 249 6.20 -27.04 -12.91
N ILE A 250 4.99 -26.69 -12.48
CA ILE A 250 3.71 -27.23 -12.99
C ILE A 250 2.96 -26.07 -13.65
N GLY A 251 2.40 -26.29 -14.84
CA GLY A 251 1.54 -25.29 -15.46
C GLY A 251 0.86 -25.80 -16.72
N ASP A 252 -0.28 -25.20 -17.06
CA ASP A 252 -0.96 -25.44 -18.34
C ASP A 252 -0.51 -24.37 -19.36
N GLY A 253 0.13 -24.77 -20.46
CA GLY A 253 0.57 -23.84 -21.53
C GLY A 253 1.97 -23.23 -21.34
N ASN A 254 2.24 -22.10 -22.01
CA ASN A 254 3.52 -21.37 -21.91
C ASN A 254 3.59 -20.61 -20.57
N ALA A 255 4.03 -21.30 -19.52
CA ALA A 255 4.10 -20.78 -18.15
C ALA A 255 5.08 -19.60 -18.00
N LEU A 256 6.05 -19.47 -18.92
CA LEU A 256 7.05 -18.41 -18.93
C LEU A 256 7.14 -17.79 -20.33
N ILE A 257 6.93 -16.47 -20.43
CA ILE A 257 7.22 -15.71 -21.64
C ILE A 257 8.27 -14.66 -21.29
N SER A 258 9.40 -14.67 -21.99
CA SER A 258 10.35 -13.55 -21.95
C SER A 258 9.72 -12.41 -22.74
N ALA A 259 9.20 -11.38 -22.05
CA ALA A 259 8.83 -10.15 -22.73
C ALA A 259 10.04 -9.20 -22.74
N GLY A 260 10.49 -8.85 -23.94
CA GLY A 260 11.51 -7.82 -24.11
C GLY A 260 12.90 -8.23 -23.64
N ALA A 261 13.87 -7.32 -23.80
CA ALA A 261 15.31 -7.54 -23.85
C ALA A 261 16.01 -8.23 -22.64
N GLY A 262 15.26 -8.72 -21.64
CA GLY A 262 15.76 -9.50 -20.51
C GLY A 262 15.60 -11.00 -20.72
N ASN A 263 16.71 -11.75 -20.69
CA ASN A 263 16.64 -13.21 -20.63
C ASN A 263 16.11 -13.63 -19.26
N ILE A 264 14.99 -14.37 -19.25
CA ILE A 264 14.61 -15.17 -18.07
C ILE A 264 15.56 -16.36 -18.02
N VAL A 265 16.46 -16.35 -17.04
CA VAL A 265 17.35 -17.49 -16.77
C VAL A 265 16.70 -18.35 -15.71
N TYR A 266 16.41 -19.60 -16.04
CA TYR A 266 15.79 -20.53 -15.09
C TYR A 266 16.76 -21.64 -14.66
N ASN A 267 16.68 -21.99 -13.38
CA ASN A 267 17.20 -23.24 -12.86
C ASN A 267 16.01 -24.04 -12.30
N ILE A 268 15.54 -25.02 -13.06
CA ILE A 268 14.37 -25.86 -12.72
C ILE A 268 14.87 -27.29 -12.51
N ASN A 269 14.56 -27.88 -11.35
CA ASN A 269 14.93 -29.26 -11.06
C ASN A 269 14.10 -30.27 -11.86
N SER A 270 12.80 -30.03 -12.03
CA SER A 270 11.97 -30.81 -12.94
C SER A 270 10.73 -30.06 -13.44
N THR A 271 10.23 -30.40 -14.62
CA THR A 271 8.94 -29.94 -15.14
C THR A 271 7.89 -31.01 -14.93
N GLY A 272 6.76 -30.65 -14.33
CA GLY A 272 5.56 -31.49 -14.26
C GLY A 272 4.84 -31.59 -15.60
N ALA A 273 3.74 -32.36 -15.64
CA ALA A 273 2.91 -32.47 -16.84
C ALA A 273 2.36 -31.09 -17.26
N GLY A 274 2.50 -30.73 -18.55
CA GLY A 274 1.95 -29.50 -19.13
C GLY A 274 2.88 -28.28 -19.14
N GLY A 275 3.94 -28.26 -18.31
CA GLY A 275 4.80 -27.09 -18.13
C GLY A 275 5.66 -26.78 -19.35
N ASN A 276 5.19 -25.91 -20.25
CA ASN A 276 6.03 -25.36 -21.31
C ASN A 276 6.74 -24.10 -20.79
N ILE A 277 8.07 -24.15 -20.74
CA ILE A 277 8.95 -23.06 -20.25
C ILE A 277 8.99 -21.88 -21.24
N GLY A 278 8.37 -22.00 -22.43
CA GLY A 278 8.25 -20.92 -23.40
C GLY A 278 9.60 -20.30 -23.76
N GLY A 279 9.75 -18.98 -23.54
CA GLY A 279 10.93 -18.20 -23.96
C GLY A 279 12.12 -18.19 -22.99
N GLY A 280 12.05 -18.90 -21.87
CA GLY A 280 13.14 -18.96 -20.89
C GLY A 280 14.38 -19.67 -21.42
N THR A 281 15.57 -19.30 -20.92
CA THR A 281 16.83 -20.01 -21.18
C THR A 281 17.33 -20.71 -19.92
N PRO A 282 17.75 -22.00 -19.97
CA PRO A 282 18.30 -22.65 -18.79
C PRO A 282 19.64 -22.00 -18.39
N GLY A 283 19.86 -21.81 -17.09
CA GLY A 283 21.15 -21.37 -16.56
C GLY A 283 21.36 -21.82 -15.11
N THR A 284 22.61 -22.09 -14.76
CA THR A 284 22.98 -22.77 -13.50
C THR A 284 23.47 -21.82 -12.41
N ALA A 285 23.49 -20.51 -12.66
CA ALA A 285 23.92 -19.52 -11.69
C ALA A 285 23.15 -18.21 -11.86
N PRO A 286 22.84 -17.50 -10.77
CA PRO A 286 22.39 -16.12 -10.84
C PRO A 286 23.43 -15.30 -11.60
N PRO A 287 23.03 -14.37 -12.50
CA PRO A 287 23.97 -13.43 -13.10
C PRO A 287 24.70 -12.65 -12.00
N ALA A 288 26.01 -12.48 -12.15
CA ALA A 288 26.91 -11.92 -11.13
C ALA A 288 26.55 -10.49 -10.68
N SER A 289 25.79 -9.76 -11.49
CA SER A 289 25.02 -8.60 -11.05
C SER A 289 23.68 -8.57 -11.77
N CYS A 290 22.62 -8.49 -10.98
CA CYS A 290 21.33 -7.97 -11.42
C CYS A 290 21.39 -6.44 -11.41
N ASP A 291 22.19 -5.85 -12.29
CA ASP A 291 22.11 -4.39 -12.55
C ASP A 291 20.93 -4.09 -13.49
N ILE A 292 19.74 -4.52 -13.09
CA ILE A 292 18.54 -3.72 -13.38
C ILE A 292 18.73 -2.44 -12.59
N ALA A 293 19.43 -1.48 -13.19
CA ALA A 293 19.22 -0.12 -12.77
C ALA A 293 17.72 0.09 -12.96
N LEU A 294 17.02 0.22 -11.83
CA LEU A 294 15.65 0.71 -11.78
C LEU A 294 15.56 1.84 -12.81
N PRO A 295 14.61 1.80 -13.76
CA PRO A 295 14.61 2.73 -14.88
C PRO A 295 14.68 4.19 -14.41
N VAL A 296 14.16 4.49 -13.22
CA VAL A 296 14.43 5.74 -12.52
C VAL A 296 14.47 5.53 -11.00
N SER A 297 15.44 6.16 -10.33
CA SER A 297 15.42 6.37 -8.87
C SER A 297 14.95 7.78 -8.56
N PHE A 298 13.88 7.93 -7.77
CA PHE A 298 13.33 9.25 -7.42
C PHE A 298 13.98 9.82 -6.16
N GLY A 299 14.34 11.10 -6.25
CA GLY A 299 14.66 11.95 -5.11
C GLY A 299 13.41 12.59 -4.51
N VAL A 300 13.51 13.87 -4.15
CA VAL A 300 12.41 14.61 -3.52
C VAL A 300 11.32 14.91 -4.54
N ILE A 301 10.06 14.64 -4.19
CA ILE A 301 8.86 14.97 -4.98
C ILE A 301 8.01 15.95 -4.16
N ARG A 302 7.55 17.01 -4.80
CA ARG A 302 6.72 18.06 -4.18
C ARG A 302 5.59 18.46 -5.11
N GLY A 303 4.38 18.50 -4.56
CA GLY A 303 3.22 19.16 -5.16
C GLY A 303 2.84 20.37 -4.32
N LEU A 304 2.75 21.55 -4.95
CA LEU A 304 2.37 22.80 -4.32
C LEU A 304 1.32 23.49 -5.18
N VAL A 305 0.21 23.91 -4.57
CA VAL A 305 -0.73 24.84 -5.20
C VAL A 305 -0.39 26.23 -4.68
N ARG A 306 -0.01 27.13 -5.59
CA ARG A 306 0.29 28.54 -5.28
C ARG A 306 -0.15 29.42 -6.44
N ASN A 307 -0.71 30.59 -6.16
CA ASN A 307 -1.19 31.53 -7.18
C ASN A 307 -2.15 30.87 -8.20
N ASN A 308 -3.05 29.99 -7.73
CA ASN A 308 -4.01 29.28 -8.58
C ASN A 308 -3.32 28.38 -9.65
N GLN A 309 -2.12 27.88 -9.36
CA GLN A 309 -1.37 26.93 -10.19
C GLN A 309 -0.89 25.75 -9.36
N LEU A 310 -1.11 24.53 -9.87
CA LEU A 310 -0.48 23.32 -9.38
C LEU A 310 0.93 23.26 -9.95
N GLN A 311 1.92 23.35 -9.07
CA GLN A 311 3.33 23.16 -9.34
C GLN A 311 3.77 21.80 -8.80
N VAL A 312 4.21 20.94 -9.70
CA VAL A 312 4.81 19.65 -9.39
C VAL A 312 6.29 19.73 -9.70
N SER A 313 7.13 19.33 -8.75
CA SER A 313 8.59 19.28 -8.94
C SER A 313 9.13 17.97 -8.40
N TRP A 314 10.08 17.38 -9.13
CA TRP A 314 10.77 16.18 -8.69
C TRP A 314 12.21 16.18 -9.18
N THR A 315 13.02 15.37 -8.53
CA THR A 315 14.39 15.07 -8.97
C THR A 315 14.49 13.56 -9.17
N THR A 316 15.14 13.15 -10.25
CA THR A 316 15.63 11.78 -10.41
C THR A 316 17.07 11.74 -9.91
N LEU A 317 17.46 10.69 -9.20
CA LEU A 317 18.84 10.47 -8.79
C LEU A 317 19.62 9.74 -9.89
N THR A 318 18.94 8.81 -10.55
CA THR A 318 19.40 8.09 -11.75
C THR A 318 18.22 7.85 -12.68
N GLU A 319 18.50 7.75 -13.98
CA GLU A 319 17.59 7.33 -15.04
C GLU A 319 18.28 6.30 -15.93
N LYS A 320 17.55 5.31 -16.42
CA LYS A 320 17.99 4.30 -17.36
C LYS A 320 16.81 3.96 -18.25
N ASN A 321 17.04 4.03 -19.55
CA ASN A 321 16.04 3.70 -20.57
C ASN A 321 14.71 4.46 -20.45
N ASN A 322 14.71 5.63 -19.84
CA ASN A 322 13.52 6.42 -19.58
C ASN A 322 13.07 7.17 -20.84
N ASP A 323 11.81 7.02 -21.23
CA ASP A 323 11.23 7.80 -22.33
C ASP A 323 10.64 9.10 -21.79
N HIS A 324 9.70 8.98 -20.85
CA HIS A 324 9.03 10.12 -20.24
C HIS A 324 8.45 9.79 -18.86
N PHE A 325 7.98 10.85 -18.19
CA PHE A 325 7.23 10.76 -16.95
C PHE A 325 5.77 11.11 -17.19
N GLU A 326 4.84 10.33 -16.65
CA GLU A 326 3.45 10.75 -16.49
C GLU A 326 3.24 11.32 -15.09
N ILE A 327 2.52 12.43 -15.00
CA ILE A 327 2.06 12.98 -13.74
C ILE A 327 0.63 12.51 -13.57
N GLU A 328 0.33 11.93 -12.41
CA GLU A 328 -1.03 11.52 -12.07
C GLU A 328 -1.49 12.16 -10.77
N THR A 329 -2.79 12.43 -10.68
CA THR A 329 -3.40 13.05 -9.51
C THR A 329 -4.55 12.22 -8.96
N SER A 330 -4.80 12.34 -7.66
CA SER A 330 -5.87 11.61 -6.98
C SER A 330 -6.51 12.47 -5.89
N GLY A 331 -7.84 12.42 -5.77
CA GLY A 331 -8.58 13.07 -4.67
C GLY A 331 -8.67 12.23 -3.40
N ASP A 332 -8.38 10.93 -3.48
CA ASP A 332 -8.50 9.98 -2.36
C ASP A 332 -7.16 9.29 -2.02
N GLY A 333 -6.13 9.49 -2.83
CA GLY A 333 -4.82 8.86 -2.71
C GLY A 333 -4.80 7.39 -3.16
N ARG A 334 -5.89 6.88 -3.75
CA ARG A 334 -6.06 5.49 -4.18
C ARG A 334 -6.31 5.41 -5.69
N GLN A 335 -7.27 6.17 -6.20
CA GLN A 335 -7.59 6.24 -7.62
C GLN A 335 -6.87 7.40 -8.28
N PHE A 336 -5.92 7.10 -9.15
CA PHE A 336 -5.11 8.09 -9.85
C PHE A 336 -5.62 8.29 -11.28
N GLN A 337 -5.60 9.56 -11.71
CA GLN A 337 -5.97 9.96 -13.05
C GLN A 337 -4.76 10.61 -13.72
N TRP A 338 -4.53 10.24 -14.97
CA TRP A 338 -3.51 10.86 -15.81
C TRP A 338 -3.74 12.37 -15.96
N LEU A 339 -2.67 13.15 -15.74
CA LEU A 339 -2.69 14.61 -15.86
C LEU A 339 -1.89 15.11 -17.06
N ALA A 340 -0.64 14.67 -17.18
CA ALA A 340 0.30 15.19 -18.17
C ALA A 340 1.47 14.22 -18.38
N SER A 341 2.18 14.42 -19.48
CA SER A 341 3.46 13.76 -19.78
C SER A 341 4.59 14.79 -19.84
N VAL A 342 5.76 14.43 -19.31
CA VAL A 342 6.98 15.23 -19.29
C VAL A 342 8.14 14.37 -19.80
N PRO A 343 8.73 14.69 -20.97
CA PRO A 343 9.85 13.92 -21.52
C PRO A 343 11.04 13.82 -20.56
N SER A 344 11.79 12.72 -20.63
CA SER A 344 13.07 12.62 -19.93
C SER A 344 14.02 13.72 -20.41
N LYS A 345 14.78 14.30 -19.46
CA LYS A 345 15.91 15.20 -19.73
C LYS A 345 17.22 14.43 -19.91
N ALA A 346 17.22 13.14 -19.60
CA ALA A 346 18.40 12.30 -19.73
C ALA A 346 18.74 12.07 -21.21
N ILE A 347 20.02 12.19 -21.56
CA ILE A 347 20.48 11.91 -22.93
C ILE A 347 20.25 10.43 -23.20
N ASP A 348 19.55 10.12 -24.29
CA ASP A 348 19.10 8.77 -24.63
C ASP A 348 18.32 8.04 -23.51
N GLY A 349 17.64 8.81 -22.65
CA GLY A 349 16.85 8.25 -21.54
C GLY A 349 17.67 7.70 -20.39
N SER A 350 18.99 7.96 -20.34
CA SER A 350 19.86 7.46 -19.27
C SER A 350 20.72 8.56 -18.65
N SER A 351 20.78 8.59 -17.33
CA SER A 351 21.59 9.54 -16.56
C SER A 351 21.97 8.95 -15.22
N ASP A 352 23.27 8.95 -14.91
CA ASP A 352 23.79 8.59 -13.58
C ASP A 352 23.96 9.81 -12.67
N THR A 353 23.47 10.97 -13.10
CA THR A 353 23.54 12.23 -12.37
C THR A 353 22.15 12.76 -12.08
N PRO A 354 21.90 13.43 -10.94
CA PRO A 354 20.57 13.89 -10.63
C PRO A 354 20.01 14.91 -11.64
N LEU A 355 18.77 14.69 -12.10
CA LEU A 355 18.06 15.59 -13.01
C LEU A 355 16.80 16.14 -12.36
N SER A 356 16.60 17.45 -12.47
CA SER A 356 15.47 18.15 -11.86
C SER A 356 14.40 18.48 -12.88
N TYR A 357 13.14 18.23 -12.52
CA TYR A 357 11.96 18.38 -13.35
C TYR A 357 10.92 19.28 -12.67
N SER A 358 10.08 19.90 -13.49
CA SER A 358 8.99 20.74 -13.02
C SER A 358 7.85 20.75 -14.02
N TYR A 359 6.62 20.74 -13.53
CA TYR A 359 5.41 20.87 -14.32
C TYR A 359 4.43 21.82 -13.62
N ASN A 360 3.84 22.73 -14.39
CA ASN A 360 2.88 23.71 -13.88
C ASN A 360 1.59 23.62 -14.69
N LYS A 361 0.44 23.62 -14.01
CA LYS A 361 -0.89 23.70 -14.62
C LYS A 361 -1.78 24.65 -13.81
N PRO A 362 -2.65 25.46 -14.46
CA PRO A 362 -3.71 26.17 -13.75
C PRO A 362 -4.51 25.23 -12.84
N TYR A 363 -4.76 25.66 -11.61
CA TYR A 363 -5.50 24.94 -10.59
C TYR A 363 -6.75 25.72 -10.26
N ASP A 364 -7.88 25.33 -10.86
CA ASP A 364 -9.12 26.07 -10.71
C ASP A 364 -9.82 25.65 -9.41
N VAL A 365 -9.81 26.55 -8.43
CA VAL A 365 -10.65 26.42 -7.25
C VAL A 365 -12.09 26.75 -7.65
N ILE A 366 -12.95 25.74 -7.76
CA ILE A 366 -14.39 25.98 -7.84
C ILE A 366 -14.83 26.48 -6.46
N LEU A 367 -14.79 27.80 -6.26
CA LEU A 367 -15.58 28.46 -5.24
C LEU A 367 -17.04 28.24 -5.64
N THR A 368 -17.72 27.27 -5.03
CA THR A 368 -19.16 27.13 -5.18
C THR A 368 -19.85 28.31 -4.51
N ALA A 369 -19.82 29.46 -5.18
CA ALA A 369 -20.63 30.64 -4.88
C ALA A 369 -22.10 30.42 -5.31
N SER A 370 -22.57 29.17 -5.35
CA SER A 370 -23.91 28.79 -5.77
C SER A 370 -24.96 28.90 -4.66
N VAL A 371 -24.59 29.32 -3.44
CA VAL A 371 -25.56 29.57 -2.35
C VAL A 371 -25.85 31.07 -2.12
N LEU A 372 -24.92 31.97 -2.43
CA LEU A 372 -25.09 33.40 -2.12
C LEU A 372 -25.97 34.16 -3.13
N MET A 373 -26.08 33.71 -4.39
CA MET A 373 -26.91 34.38 -5.39
C MET A 373 -28.40 33.94 -5.34
N ALA A 374 -28.69 32.76 -4.78
CA ALA A 374 -30.06 32.30 -4.56
C ALA A 374 -30.73 33.01 -3.37
N VAL A 375 -29.97 33.40 -2.33
CA VAL A 375 -30.48 34.15 -1.16
C VAL A 375 -30.80 35.61 -1.51
N LEU A 376 -30.10 36.21 -2.47
CA LEU A 376 -30.36 37.58 -2.92
C LEU A 376 -31.61 37.71 -3.81
N LEU A 377 -32.12 36.62 -4.40
CA LEU A 377 -33.32 36.62 -5.24
C LEU A 377 -34.61 36.19 -4.53
N THR A 378 -34.53 35.67 -3.29
CA THR A 378 -35.72 35.43 -2.45
C THR A 378 -35.97 36.54 -1.43
N GLY A 379 -35.09 37.53 -1.36
CA GLY A 379 -35.07 38.59 -0.34
C GLY A 379 -35.83 39.88 -0.65
N PHE A 380 -36.87 39.88 -1.49
CA PHE A 380 -37.84 41.00 -1.55
C PHE A 380 -39.23 40.49 -1.99
N SER A 381 -39.83 39.59 -1.21
CA SER A 381 -41.29 39.38 -1.25
C SER A 381 -41.97 40.42 -0.36
N ARG A 382 -42.21 41.61 -0.92
CA ARG A 382 -43.18 42.57 -0.38
C ARG A 382 -44.41 42.55 -1.29
N SER A 383 -45.42 41.81 -0.84
CA SER A 383 -46.86 41.92 -1.15
C SER A 383 -47.29 42.08 -2.63
N GLY A 384 -47.89 41.02 -3.18
CA GLY A 384 -49.16 41.18 -3.91
C GLY A 384 -49.17 41.29 -5.44
N ARG A 385 -48.27 40.62 -6.18
CA ARG A 385 -48.37 40.60 -7.66
C ARG A 385 -48.11 39.23 -8.28
N LYS A 386 -49.03 38.81 -9.15
CA LYS A 386 -49.00 37.57 -9.96
C LYS A 386 -47.85 37.61 -10.97
N THR A 387 -46.64 37.22 -10.57
CA THR A 387 -45.50 37.03 -11.48
C THR A 387 -45.10 35.56 -11.54
N SER A 388 -45.93 34.74 -12.19
CA SER A 388 -45.66 33.33 -12.47
C SER A 388 -45.56 33.14 -13.98
N LEU A 389 -44.34 32.93 -14.48
CA LEU A 389 -43.93 32.33 -15.78
C LEU A 389 -42.59 32.91 -16.29
N PRO A 390 -42.36 34.24 -16.35
CA PRO A 390 -41.13 34.76 -16.95
C PRO A 390 -39.88 34.50 -16.09
N GLN A 391 -40.05 34.34 -14.78
CA GLN A 391 -38.97 34.03 -13.85
C GLN A 391 -38.46 32.57 -13.97
N TRP A 392 -39.35 31.63 -14.23
CA TRP A 392 -38.99 30.22 -14.44
C TRP A 392 -38.27 30.00 -15.77
N LEU A 393 -38.69 30.73 -16.83
CA LEU A 393 -38.03 30.66 -18.13
C LEU A 393 -36.62 31.26 -18.10
N PHE A 394 -36.40 32.33 -17.32
CA PHE A 394 -35.06 32.92 -17.16
C PHE A 394 -34.13 32.02 -16.35
N ALA A 395 -34.63 31.36 -15.30
CA ALA A 395 -33.86 30.37 -14.55
C ALA A 395 -33.51 29.14 -15.41
N LEU A 396 -34.44 28.66 -16.23
CA LEU A 396 -34.19 27.54 -17.16
C LEU A 396 -33.14 27.91 -18.22
N TYR A 397 -33.18 29.14 -18.72
CA TYR A 397 -32.21 29.66 -19.69
C TYR A 397 -30.78 29.73 -19.11
N ILE A 398 -30.63 30.14 -17.85
CA ILE A 398 -29.32 30.15 -17.16
C ILE A 398 -28.81 28.71 -16.93
N ILE A 399 -29.70 27.75 -16.61
CA ILE A 399 -29.32 26.34 -16.47
C ILE A 399 -28.83 25.75 -17.81
N THR A 400 -29.41 26.16 -18.94
CA THR A 400 -28.94 25.72 -20.27
C THR A 400 -27.59 26.31 -20.68
N LEU A 401 -27.25 27.52 -20.21
CA LEU A 401 -25.93 28.13 -20.47
C LEU A 401 -24.82 27.47 -19.63
N ALA A 402 -25.13 26.97 -18.43
CA ALA A 402 -24.17 26.25 -17.60
C ALA A 402 -23.85 24.83 -18.11
N ALA A 403 -24.64 24.28 -19.03
CA ALA A 403 -24.48 22.91 -19.54
C ALA A 403 -23.50 22.77 -20.71
N CYS A 404 -23.05 23.88 -21.32
CA CYS A 404 -22.10 23.89 -22.43
C CYS A 404 -20.74 24.45 -22.00
N ASN A 405 -19.99 23.68 -21.20
CA ASN A 405 -18.53 23.78 -21.15
C ASN A 405 -17.95 22.42 -20.70
N LYS A 406 -18.04 21.41 -21.56
CA LYS A 406 -17.31 20.15 -21.42
C LYS A 406 -16.22 20.12 -22.48
N GLY A 407 -15.01 20.51 -22.10
CA GLY A 407 -13.87 20.54 -23.02
C GLY A 407 -12.48 20.57 -22.39
N THR A 408 -12.35 20.66 -21.07
CA THR A 408 -11.05 20.69 -20.39
C THR A 408 -11.09 19.78 -19.15
N LYS A 409 -10.13 18.86 -19.06
CA LYS A 409 -9.90 18.05 -17.85
C LYS A 409 -9.26 18.94 -16.78
N ASP A 410 -10.06 19.79 -16.16
CA ASP A 410 -9.61 20.71 -15.12
C ASP A 410 -9.53 19.97 -13.79
N ILE A 411 -8.42 20.17 -13.07
CA ILE A 411 -8.28 19.68 -11.69
C ILE A 411 -9.16 20.60 -10.85
N SER A 412 -10.32 20.11 -10.44
CA SER A 412 -11.24 20.81 -9.56
C SER A 412 -11.25 20.09 -8.21
N ALA A 413 -10.55 20.63 -7.22
CA ALA A 413 -10.73 20.20 -5.84
C ALA A 413 -11.68 21.18 -5.14
N ARG A 414 -12.62 20.69 -4.34
CA ARG A 414 -13.41 21.56 -3.47
C ARG A 414 -12.50 22.12 -2.37
N GLN A 415 -12.79 23.33 -1.92
CA GLN A 415 -12.03 23.96 -0.82
C GLN A 415 -12.03 23.02 0.40
N GLY A 416 -10.85 22.53 0.81
CA GLY A 416 -10.68 21.58 1.92
C GLY A 416 -10.46 20.11 1.55
N GLU A 417 -10.56 19.73 0.27
CA GLU A 417 -10.25 18.37 -0.18
C GLU A 417 -8.73 18.13 -0.30
N ARG A 418 -8.30 16.92 0.10
CA ARG A 418 -6.88 16.52 0.04
C ARG A 418 -6.55 16.06 -1.37
N GLN A 419 -5.68 16.76 -2.07
CA GLN A 419 -5.16 16.32 -3.36
C GLN A 419 -3.84 15.56 -3.18
N TYR A 420 -3.66 14.48 -3.93
CA TYR A 420 -2.43 13.70 -3.99
C TYR A 420 -1.91 13.66 -5.42
N ILE A 421 -0.60 13.47 -5.55
CA ILE A 421 0.09 13.26 -6.83
C ILE A 421 1.06 12.08 -6.73
N ARG A 422 1.35 11.49 -7.88
CA ARG A 422 2.50 10.59 -8.08
C ARG A 422 3.10 10.81 -9.46
N ILE A 423 4.36 10.43 -9.61
CA ILE A 423 5.07 10.42 -10.88
C ILE A 423 5.17 8.97 -11.34
N VAL A 424 4.77 8.72 -12.57
CA VAL A 424 4.95 7.45 -13.26
C VAL A 424 6.10 7.63 -14.21
N GLN A 425 7.10 6.78 -14.13
CA GLN A 425 8.14 6.65 -15.14
C GLN A 425 7.64 5.69 -16.21
N VAL A 426 7.86 6.03 -17.49
CA VAL A 426 7.56 5.18 -18.64
C VAL A 426 8.86 4.98 -19.42
N ASP A 427 9.30 3.74 -19.56
CA ASP A 427 10.52 3.44 -20.33
C ASP A 427 10.24 3.45 -21.85
N LYS A 428 11.29 3.26 -22.65
CA LYS A 428 11.19 3.24 -24.11
C LYS A 428 10.39 2.04 -24.65
N GLU A 429 10.16 1.03 -23.83
CA GLU A 429 9.38 -0.17 -24.12
C GLU A 429 7.93 -0.06 -23.63
N GLY A 430 7.60 0.97 -22.84
CA GLY A 430 6.27 1.24 -22.31
C GLY A 430 6.01 0.70 -20.90
N THR A 431 7.01 0.09 -20.24
CA THR A 431 6.93 -0.37 -18.85
C THR A 431 6.80 0.82 -17.90
N ARG A 432 5.99 0.66 -16.86
CA ARG A 432 5.65 1.73 -15.91
C ARG A 432 6.22 1.47 -14.52
N SER A 433 6.94 2.44 -13.97
CA SER A 433 7.38 2.43 -12.56
C SER A 433 6.80 3.62 -11.81
N TYR A 434 6.44 3.45 -10.54
CA TYR A 434 5.70 4.49 -9.79
C TYR A 434 6.55 5.10 -8.67
N SER A 435 6.43 6.42 -8.51
CA SER A 435 6.98 7.11 -7.35
C SER A 435 6.12 6.91 -6.10
N LYS A 436 6.67 7.32 -4.94
CA LYS A 436 5.85 7.55 -3.74
C LYS A 436 4.74 8.55 -4.02
N VAL A 437 3.58 8.33 -3.42
CA VAL A 437 2.45 9.26 -3.44
C VAL A 437 2.75 10.41 -2.47
N VAL A 438 2.63 11.65 -2.93
CA VAL A 438 2.79 12.83 -2.08
C VAL A 438 1.51 13.66 -2.04
N LYS A 439 1.20 14.20 -0.86
CA LYS A 439 0.10 15.14 -0.68
C LYS A 439 0.49 16.50 -1.25
N VAL A 440 -0.42 17.12 -2.00
CA VAL A 440 -0.27 18.49 -2.48
C VAL A 440 -0.48 19.45 -1.32
N LEU A 441 0.48 20.36 -1.12
CA LEU A 441 0.37 21.45 -0.16
C LEU A 441 -0.31 22.65 -0.83
N ILE A 442 -1.19 23.33 -0.12
CA ILE A 442 -1.83 24.57 -0.59
C ILE A 442 -1.14 25.71 0.16
N ASP A 443 -0.48 26.60 -0.58
CA ASP A 443 0.09 27.84 -0.06
C ASP A 443 -0.97 28.93 -0.27
N GLU A 444 -1.59 29.36 0.84
CA GLU A 444 -2.67 30.36 0.84
C GLU A 444 -2.19 31.77 0.52
#